data_AF-A0A099Z4G8-F1
#
_entry.id   AF-A0A099Z4G8-F1
#
_cell.length_a   1.000
_cell.length_b   1.000
_cell.length_c   1.000
_cell.angle_alpha   90.00
_cell.angle_beta   90.00
_cell.angle_gamma   90.00
#
_symmetry.space_group_name_H-M   'P 1'
#
loop_
_entity.id
_entity.type
_entity.pdbx_description
1 polymer ?
#
loop_
_entity_poly.entity_id
_entity_poly.type
_entity_poly.pdbx_seq_one_letter_code
_entity_poly.pdbx_strand_id
1 'polypeptide(L)' 'RPKNATRESTSTLKAWLNEHRKNPYPTKGEKIMLAIITKMTLTQVSTWFANARRRLKKENKVTW' A
#
# COMPACT_ATOMS: atom_id res chain seq x y z
N ARG A 1 -8.45 -14.32 -13.60
CA ARG A 1 -7.29 -13.48 -13.96
C ARG A 1 -7.16 -12.37 -12.92
N PRO A 2 -6.10 -12.29 -12.10
CA PRO A 2 -5.96 -11.16 -11.18
C PRO A 2 -5.86 -9.89 -12.04
N LYS A 3 -6.76 -8.92 -11.83
CA LYS A 3 -6.69 -7.62 -12.48
C LYS A 3 -5.37 -6.98 -12.04
N ASN A 4 -4.41 -6.87 -12.97
CA ASN A 4 -3.18 -6.13 -12.72
C ASN A 4 -3.58 -4.76 -12.17
N ALA A 5 -3.09 -4.42 -10.98
CA ALA A 5 -3.28 -3.09 -10.43
C ALA A 5 -2.72 -2.09 -11.46
N THR A 6 -3.57 -1.22 -12.00
CA THR A 6 -3.14 -0.22 -12.96
C THR A 6 -2.19 0.75 -12.25
N ARG A 7 -1.27 1.39 -13.00
CA ARG A 7 -0.34 2.37 -12.41
C ARG A 7 -1.10 3.45 -11.64
N GLU A 8 -2.28 3.83 -12.12
CA GLU A 8 -3.21 4.77 -11.49
C GLU A 8 -3.74 4.27 -10.14
N SER A 9 -4.23 3.03 -10.05
CA SER A 9 -4.68 2.42 -8.79
C SER A 9 -3.59 2.40 -7.72
N THR A 10 -2.32 2.25 -8.11
CA THR A 10 -1.21 2.23 -7.14
C THR A 10 -0.72 3.62 -6.71
N SER A 11 -1.14 4.70 -7.37
CA SER A 11 -0.70 6.07 -7.04
C SER A 11 -1.15 6.47 -5.64
N THR A 12 -2.44 6.23 -5.32
CA THR A 12 -3.00 6.49 -3.99
C THR A 12 -2.29 5.69 -2.89
N LEU A 13 -1.96 4.41 -3.14
CA LEU A 13 -1.25 3.58 -2.17
C LEU A 13 0.17 4.09 -1.90
N LYS A 14 0.86 4.60 -2.93
CA LYS A 14 2.19 5.21 -2.80
C LYS A 14 2.15 6.53 -2.06
N ALA A 15 1.15 7.37 -2.31
CA ALA A 15 0.95 8.62 -1.60
C ALA A 15 0.77 8.37 -0.09
N TRP A 16 -0.18 7.50 0.27
CA TRP A 16 -0.40 7.12 1.67
C TRP A 16 0.88 6.55 2.31
N LEU A 17 1.61 5.68 1.60
CA LEU A 17 2.86 5.11 2.09
C LEU A 17 3.94 6.18 2.36
N ASN A 18 3.99 7.22 1.52
CA ASN A 18 4.97 8.29 1.68
C ASN A 18 4.65 9.19 2.88
N GLU A 19 3.38 9.45 3.14
CA GLU A 19 2.91 10.15 4.34
C GLU A 19 3.17 9.34 5.61
N HIS A 20 3.05 8.00 5.54
CA HIS A 20 3.19 7.09 6.67
C HIS A 20 4.53 6.35 6.69
N ARG A 21 5.61 6.96 6.18
CA ARG A 21 6.93 6.29 6.13
C ARG A 21 7.47 5.89 7.49
N LYS A 22 7.07 6.55 8.58
CA LYS A 22 7.50 6.19 9.95
C LYS A 22 6.69 5.04 10.56
N ASN A 23 5.51 4.72 10.02
CA ASN A 23 4.71 3.57 10.44
C ASN A 23 3.73 3.14 9.33
N PRO A 24 4.18 2.40 8.29
CA PRO A 24 3.44 2.09 7.07
C PRO A 24 2.54 0.86 7.27
N TYR A 25 1.76 0.91 8.35
CA TYR A 25 0.80 -0.11 8.74
C TYR A 25 -0.57 0.53 8.79
N PRO A 26 -1.31 0.52 7.65
CA PRO A 26 -2.64 1.12 7.62
C PRO A 26 -3.56 0.37 8.56
N THR A 27 -4.38 1.12 9.28
CA THR A 27 -5.46 0.62 10.13
C THR A 27 -6.54 -0.07 9.28
N LYS A 28 -7.50 -0.74 9.94
CA LYS A 28 -8.63 -1.38 9.24
C LYS A 28 -9.44 -0.36 8.42
N GLY A 29 -9.71 0.82 8.98
CA GLY A 29 -10.45 1.89 8.31
C GLY A 29 -9.72 2.41 7.07
N GLU A 30 -8.41 2.67 7.19
CA GLU A 30 -7.60 3.14 6.06
C GLU A 30 -7.50 2.09 4.94
N LYS A 31 -7.37 0.80 5.28
CA LYS A 31 -7.40 -0.27 4.27
C LYS A 31 -8.72 -0.29 3.49
N ILE A 32 -9.85 -0.07 4.15
CA ILE A 32 -11.17 0.01 3.50
C ILE A 32 -11.23 1.22 2.57
N MET A 33 -10.84 2.41 3.05
CA MET A 33 -10.80 3.62 2.25
C MET A 33 -9.92 3.46 1.00
N LEU A 34 -8.70 2.92 1.17
CA LEU A 34 -7.77 2.67 0.08
C LEU A 34 -8.32 1.63 -0.90
N ALA A 35 -8.98 0.58 -0.42
CA ALA A 35 -9.62 -0.42 -1.29
C ALA A 35 -10.71 0.20 -2.18
N ILE A 36 -11.54 1.08 -1.61
CA ILE A 36 -12.59 1.80 -2.35
C ILE A 36 -11.98 2.70 -3.43
N ILE A 37 -11.03 3.58 -3.04
CA ILE A 37 -10.42 4.56 -3.96
C ILE A 37 -9.68 3.87 -5.11
N THR A 38 -8.92 2.82 -4.79
CA THR A 38 -8.08 2.12 -5.77
C THR A 38 -8.83 1.06 -6.58
N LYS A 39 -10.09 0.79 -6.21
CA LYS A 39 -10.94 -0.29 -6.73
C LYS A 39 -10.27 -1.67 -6.58
N MET A 40 -9.54 -1.86 -5.49
CA MET A 40 -8.86 -3.11 -5.13
C MET A 40 -9.60 -3.80 -3.99
N THR A 41 -9.47 -5.12 -3.88
CA THR A 41 -9.96 -5.81 -2.69
C THR A 41 -9.06 -5.52 -1.48
N LEU A 42 -9.61 -5.65 -0.27
CA LEU A 42 -8.84 -5.53 0.97
C LEU A 42 -7.59 -6.43 0.99
N THR A 43 -7.70 -7.64 0.43
CA THR A 43 -6.58 -8.58 0.30
C THR A 43 -5.51 -8.03 -0.63
N GLN A 44 -5.88 -7.45 -1.77
CA GLN A 44 -4.92 -6.85 -2.70
C GLN A 44 -4.21 -5.64 -2.08
N VAL A 45 -4.93 -4.78 -1.36
CA VAL A 45 -4.34 -3.66 -0.60
C VAL A 45 -3.37 -4.18 0.46
N SER A 46 -3.77 -5.18 1.23
CA SER A 46 -2.92 -5.77 2.28
C SER A 46 -1.64 -6.38 1.71
N THR A 47 -1.75 -7.14 0.61
CA THR A 47 -0.60 -7.71 -0.10
C THR A 47 0.31 -6.64 -0.67
N TRP A 48 -0.27 -5.56 -1.23
CA TRP A 48 0.50 -4.45 -1.75
C TRP A 48 1.36 -3.80 -0.65
N PHE A 49 0.76 -3.48 0.50
CA PHE A 49 1.51 -2.90 1.62
C PHE A 49 2.57 -3.82 2.21
N ALA A 50 2.30 -5.13 2.29
CA ALA A 50 3.31 -6.10 2.71
C ALA A 50 4.53 -6.09 1.76
N ASN A 51 4.30 -6.08 0.46
CA ASN A 51 5.36 -6.01 -0.53
C ASN A 51 6.07 -4.65 -0.56
N ALA A 52 5.33 -3.56 -0.39
CA ALA A 52 5.89 -2.21 -0.36
C ALA A 52 6.84 -2.02 0.85
N ARG A 53 6.46 -2.48 2.05
CA ARG A 53 7.33 -2.47 3.23
C ARG A 53 8.62 -3.27 3.02
N ARG A 54 8.53 -4.47 2.42
CA ARG A 54 9.71 -5.28 2.09
C ARG A 54 10.68 -4.54 1.17
N ARG A 55 10.17 -3.82 0.17
CA ARG A 55 10.99 -3.00 -0.75
C ARG A 55 11.65 -1.83 -0.02
N LEU A 56 10.92 -1.11 0.84
CA LEU A 56 11.46 -0.01 1.64
C LEU A 56 12.62 -0.46 2.55
N LYS A 57 12.47 -1.63 3.19
CA LYS A 57 13.54 -2.23 4.01
C LYS A 57 14.77 -2.60 3.16
N LYS A 58 14.57 -3.19 1.97
CA LYS A 58 15.67 -3.57 1.07
C LYS A 58 16.46 -2.35 0.57
N GLU A 59 15.79 -1.22 0.38
CA GLU A 59 16.42 0.02 -0.10
C GLU A 59 17.09 0.84 1.02
N ASN A 60 17.16 0.33 2.26
CA ASN A 60 17.64 1.07 3.45
C ASN A 60 16.91 2.41 3.67
N LYS A 61 15.69 2.58 3.15
CA LYS A 61 14.92 3.84 3.23
C LYS A 61 14.10 4.00 4.51
N VAL A 62 14.17 3.02 5.41
CA VAL A 62 13.47 2.97 6.70
C VAL A 62 14.22 2.05 7.67
N THR A 63 14.44 2.54 8.89
CA THR A 63 14.81 1.76 10.08
C THR A 63 13.60 1.80 11.02
N TRP A 64 13.07 0.65 11.42
CA TRP A 64 11.94 0.53 12.35
C TRP A 64 12.45 0.42 13.78
#